data_AF-A0AAN7KYS5-F1
#
_entry.id   AF-A0AAN7KYS5-F1
#
_cell.length_a   1.000
_cell.length_b   1.000
_cell.length_c   1.000
_cell.angle_alpha   90.00
_cell.angle_beta   90.00
_cell.angle_gamma   90.00
#
_symmetry.space_group_name_H-M   'P 1'
#
loop_
_entity.id
_entity.type
_entity.pdbx_description
1 polymer ?
#
loop_
_entity_poly.entity_id
_entity_poly.type
_entity_poly.pdbx_seq_one_letter_code
_entity_poly.pdbx_strand_id
1 'polypeptide(L)'
;MDEDQDEDQDKQEEQLKQLVEERVEEIRAIAEKVHGSLARAGKVRGQTPKVAKQDKKKKPRGRAHKRMQYNRRFVTAGKILLTLGVFFPFRLN
;
A
#
# COMPACT_ATOMS: atom_id res chain seq x y z
N MET A 1 -65.91 -28.76 -19.63
CA MET A 1 -65.49 -28.82 -18.22
C MET A 1 -64.01 -29.14 -18.30
N ASP A 2 -63.17 -28.33 -17.65
CA ASP A 2 -61.77 -28.64 -17.25
C ASP A 2 -60.64 -27.78 -17.85
N GLU A 3 -60.90 -26.77 -18.70
CA GLU A 3 -59.80 -25.92 -19.24
C GLU A 3 -59.50 -24.66 -18.42
N ASP A 4 -60.35 -24.28 -17.48
CA ASP A 4 -60.22 -22.99 -16.76
C ASP A 4 -59.22 -23.05 -15.57
N GLN A 5 -58.78 -24.24 -15.14
CA GLN A 5 -57.91 -24.39 -13.95
C GLN A 5 -56.41 -24.32 -14.27
N ASP A 6 -56.02 -24.53 -15.52
CA ASP A 6 -54.60 -24.52 -15.93
C ASP A 6 -54.08 -23.09 -16.14
N GLU A 7 -54.94 -22.18 -16.60
CA GLU A 7 -54.60 -20.76 -16.79
C GLU A 7 -54.27 -20.00 -15.49
N ASP A 8 -54.86 -20.44 -14.38
CA ASP A 8 -54.57 -19.85 -13.08
C ASP A 8 -53.22 -20.31 -12.51
N GLN A 9 -52.77 -21.52 -12.87
CA GLN A 9 -51.46 -22.04 -12.48
C GLN A 9 -50.33 -21.40 -13.30
N ASP A 10 -50.54 -21.21 -14.61
CA ASP A 10 -49.57 -20.55 -15.48
C ASP A 10 -49.33 -19.10 -15.06
N LYS A 11 -50.39 -18.37 -14.68
CA LYS A 11 -50.28 -17.00 -14.15
C LYS A 11 -49.52 -16.96 -12.82
N GLN A 12 -49.69 -17.98 -11.96
CA GLN A 12 -48.93 -18.08 -10.71
C GLN A 12 -47.46 -18.39 -10.96
N GLU A 13 -47.14 -19.25 -11.94
CA GLU A 13 -45.75 -19.52 -12.33
C GLU A 13 -45.07 -18.31 -12.95
N GLU A 14 -45.79 -17.53 -13.76
CA GLU A 14 -45.25 -16.33 -14.42
C GLU A 14 -44.97 -15.22 -13.39
N GLN A 15 -45.86 -15.04 -12.42
CA GLN A 15 -45.63 -14.15 -11.27
C GLN A 15 -44.42 -14.60 -10.44
N LEU A 16 -44.24 -15.90 -10.24
CA LEU A 16 -43.09 -16.44 -9.50
C LEU A 16 -41.78 -16.22 -10.28
N LYS A 17 -41.79 -16.42 -11.61
CA LYS A 17 -40.62 -16.18 -12.47
C LYS A 17 -40.21 -14.70 -12.49
N GLN A 18 -41.18 -13.78 -12.58
CA GLN A 18 -40.90 -12.34 -12.50
C GLN A 18 -40.29 -11.93 -11.16
N LEU A 19 -40.82 -12.45 -10.05
CA LEU A 19 -40.28 -12.17 -8.71
C LEU A 19 -38.83 -12.69 -8.55
N VAL A 20 -38.54 -13.88 -9.09
CA VAL A 20 -37.20 -14.47 -9.03
C VAL A 20 -36.21 -13.67 -9.88
N GLU A 21 -36.58 -13.24 -11.09
CA GLU A 21 -35.70 -12.41 -11.92
C GLU A 21 -35.41 -11.06 -11.26
N GLU A 22 -36.43 -10.39 -10.72
CA GLU A 22 -36.26 -9.10 -10.02
C GLU A 22 -35.30 -9.21 -8.82
N ARG A 23 -35.40 -10.30 -8.05
CA ARG A 23 -34.49 -10.61 -6.93
C ARG A 23 -33.06 -10.91 -7.38
N VAL A 24 -32.87 -11.57 -8.52
CA VAL A 24 -31.54 -11.88 -9.07
C VAL A 24 -30.83 -10.60 -9.51
N GLU A 25 -31.56 -9.61 -10.04
CA GLU A 25 -31.02 -8.30 -10.37
C GLU A 25 -30.63 -7.49 -9.13
N GLU A 26 -31.43 -7.51 -8.05
CA GLU A 26 -31.06 -6.89 -6.77
C GLU A 26 -29.75 -7.45 -6.20
N ILE A 27 -29.56 -8.77 -6.26
CA ILE A 27 -28.33 -9.44 -5.78
C ILE A 27 -27.12 -9.03 -6.62
N ARG A 28 -27.27 -8.90 -7.95
CA ARG A 28 -26.21 -8.42 -8.84
C ARG A 28 -25.76 -6.99 -8.51
N ALA A 29 -26.71 -6.09 -8.20
CA ALA A 29 -26.39 -4.71 -7.84
C ALA A 29 -25.62 -4.57 -6.51
N ILE A 30 -25.86 -5.48 -5.55
CA ILE A 30 -25.14 -5.50 -4.27
C ILE A 30 -23.68 -5.97 -4.46
N ALA A 31 -23.44 -6.92 -5.35
CA ALA A 31 -22.11 -7.47 -5.60
C ALA A 31 -21.11 -6.45 -6.20
N GLU A 32 -21.58 -5.47 -6.96
CA GLU A 32 -20.73 -4.42 -7.54
C GLU A 32 -20.27 -3.36 -6.52
N LYS A 33 -21.01 -3.19 -5.40
CA LYS A 33 -20.79 -2.11 -4.44
C LYS A 33 -20.15 -2.59 -3.14
N VAL A 34 -19.08 -3.37 -3.23
CA VAL A 34 -18.22 -3.67 -2.08
C VAL A 34 -17.34 -2.45 -1.78
N HIS A 35 -17.67 -1.72 -0.71
CA HIS A 35 -16.97 -0.50 -0.32
C HIS A 35 -15.58 -0.83 0.25
N GLY A 36 -14.54 -0.41 -0.47
CA GLY A 36 -13.15 -0.73 -0.16
C GLY A 36 -12.42 -1.31 -1.36
N SER A 37 -12.47 -0.62 -2.50
CA SER A 37 -11.88 -1.13 -3.73
C SER A 37 -10.35 -1.24 -3.63
N LEU A 38 -9.82 -2.36 -4.13
CA LEU A 38 -8.39 -2.63 -4.29
C LEU A 38 -7.71 -1.69 -5.29
N ALA A 39 -8.44 -0.76 -5.90
CA ALA A 39 -7.99 0.18 -6.92
C ALA A 39 -6.77 1.05 -6.51
N ARG A 40 -6.50 1.16 -5.19
CA ARG A 40 -5.35 1.91 -4.66
C ARG A 40 -4.16 1.02 -4.25
N ALA A 41 -4.28 -0.30 -4.36
CA ALA A 41 -3.20 -1.22 -3.99
C ALA A 41 -1.97 -0.97 -4.87
N GLY A 42 -0.81 -0.75 -4.25
CA GLY A 42 0.46 -0.59 -4.97
C GLY A 42 0.68 0.76 -5.68
N LYS A 43 -0.28 1.71 -5.66
CA LYS A 43 -0.16 3.04 -6.30
C LYS A 43 1.17 3.73 -6.02
N VAL A 44 1.57 3.77 -4.75
CA VAL A 44 2.79 4.46 -4.30
C VAL A 44 4.08 3.74 -4.76
N ARG A 45 4.05 2.40 -4.85
CA ARG A 45 5.20 1.60 -5.28
C ARG A 45 5.42 1.68 -6.79
N GLY A 46 4.37 1.88 -7.59
CA GLY A 46 4.47 2.12 -9.04
C GLY A 46 4.80 3.57 -9.40
N GLN A 47 4.36 4.54 -8.58
CA GLN A 47 4.65 5.97 -8.79
C GLN A 47 6.11 6.34 -8.51
N THR A 48 6.78 5.61 -7.61
CA THR A 48 8.16 5.92 -7.22
C THR A 48 9.17 5.35 -8.22
N PRO A 49 10.15 6.15 -8.69
CA PRO A 49 11.15 5.66 -9.63
C PRO A 49 11.97 4.53 -9.01
N LYS A 50 12.20 3.46 -9.78
CA LYS A 50 12.93 2.29 -9.28
C LYS A 50 14.43 2.55 -9.28
N VAL A 51 14.96 3.00 -8.15
CA VAL A 51 16.41 3.22 -7.98
C VAL A 51 17.14 1.89 -7.76
N ALA A 52 18.13 1.61 -8.62
CA ALA A 52 19.03 0.47 -8.46
C ALA A 52 19.96 0.66 -7.25
N LYS A 53 20.37 -0.45 -6.62
CA LYS A 53 21.32 -0.38 -5.50
C LYS A 53 22.68 0.01 -6.04
N GLN A 54 23.27 1.06 -5.47
CA GLN A 54 24.66 1.41 -5.73
C GLN A 54 25.60 0.38 -5.11
N ASP A 55 26.67 0.05 -5.82
CA ASP A 55 27.75 -0.78 -5.28
C ASP A 55 28.53 0.00 -4.20
N LYS A 56 28.37 -0.46 -2.96
CA LYS A 56 29.06 0.09 -1.80
C LYS A 56 30.02 -0.95 -1.25
N LYS A 57 31.22 -0.52 -0.88
CA LYS A 57 32.22 -1.37 -0.22
C LYS A 57 31.59 -2.02 1.02
N LYS A 58 31.84 -3.32 1.20
CA LYS A 58 31.34 -4.07 2.36
C LYS A 58 31.89 -3.43 3.63
N LYS A 59 31.00 -3.09 4.55
CA LYS A 59 31.42 -2.64 5.89
C LYS A 59 32.02 -3.85 6.63
N PRO A 60 33.13 -3.65 7.38
CA PRO A 60 33.65 -4.72 8.22
C PRO A 60 32.57 -5.14 9.24
N ARG A 61 32.54 -6.42 9.59
CA ARG A 61 31.56 -6.98 10.54
C ARG A 61 32.21 -7.25 11.91
N GLY A 62 31.40 -7.41 12.95
CA GLY A 62 31.85 -7.81 14.29
C GLY A 62 32.75 -6.79 14.98
N ARG A 63 33.86 -7.26 15.54
CA ARG A 63 34.77 -6.45 16.38
C ARG A 63 35.40 -5.28 15.62
N ALA A 64 35.77 -5.49 14.36
CA ALA A 64 36.31 -4.42 13.51
C ALA A 64 35.30 -3.29 13.31
N HIS A 65 34.01 -3.61 13.17
CA HIS A 65 32.96 -2.60 13.08
C HIS A 65 32.81 -1.81 14.38
N LYS A 66 32.80 -2.50 15.53
CA LYS A 66 32.70 -1.86 16.84
C LYS A 66 33.86 -0.89 17.11
N ARG A 67 35.10 -1.27 16.74
CA ARG A 67 36.28 -0.38 16.82
C ARG A 67 36.12 0.87 15.95
N MET A 68 35.68 0.70 14.70
CA MET A 68 35.43 1.83 13.79
C MET A 68 34.34 2.78 14.32
N GLN A 69 33.25 2.24 14.89
CA GLN A 69 32.19 3.04 15.50
C GLN A 69 32.70 3.83 16.73
N TYR A 70 33.47 3.19 17.62
CA TYR A 70 34.05 3.84 18.79
C TYR A 70 35.00 4.98 18.39
N ASN A 71 35.92 4.71 17.47
CA ASN A 71 36.85 5.72 16.98
C ASN A 71 36.13 6.90 16.31
N ARG A 72 35.06 6.65 15.55
CA ARG A 72 34.26 7.71 14.92
C ARG A 72 33.46 8.54 15.94
N ARG A 73 32.83 7.89 16.93
CA ARG A 73 31.92 8.54 17.87
C ARG A 73 32.63 9.28 19.01
N PHE A 74 33.72 8.73 19.53
CA PHE A 74 34.33 9.23 20.76
C PHE A 74 35.73 9.80 20.53
N VAL A 75 36.57 9.14 19.72
CA VAL A 75 37.97 9.54 19.55
C VAL A 75 38.13 10.65 18.50
N THR A 76 37.43 10.54 17.37
CA THR A 76 37.56 11.49 16.24
C THR A 76 36.63 12.68 16.40
N ALA A 77 35.41 12.49 16.91
CA ALA A 77 34.48 13.58 17.18
C ALA A 77 35.03 14.59 18.21
N GLY A 78 35.68 14.11 19.28
CA GLY A 78 36.36 14.97 20.25
C GLY A 78 37.53 15.74 19.65
N LYS A 79 38.26 15.15 18.68
CA LYS A 79 39.34 15.83 17.96
C LYS A 79 38.85 16.90 16.99
N ILE A 80 37.75 16.67 16.28
CA ILE A 80 37.19 17.63 15.29
C ILE A 80 36.68 18.89 15.99
N LEU A 81 36.02 18.76 17.15
CA LEU A 81 35.56 19.90 17.95
C LEU A 81 36.72 20.75 18.52
N LEU A 82 37.87 20.12 18.80
CA LEU A 82 39.06 20.81 19.32
C LEU A 82 39.97 21.41 18.23
N THR A 83 39.88 20.94 16.98
CA THR A 83 40.78 21.35 15.89
C THR A 83 40.14 22.25 14.84
N LEU A 84 38.81 22.24 14.71
CA LEU A 84 38.06 23.14 13.80
C LEU A 84 37.27 24.21 14.57
N GLY A 85 37.70 24.53 15.79
CA GLY A 85 37.11 25.57 16.63
C GLY A 85 37.70 26.96 16.40
N VAL A 86 37.90 27.42 15.15
CA VAL A 86 38.03 28.84 14.76
C VAL A 86 38.21 28.95 13.23
N PHE A 87 37.14 28.88 12.44
CA PHE A 87 37.07 29.58 11.14
C PHE A 87 35.62 29.61 10.62
N PHE A 88 34.75 30.32 11.33
CA PHE A 88 33.47 30.74 10.77
C PHE A 88 33.58 32.24 10.49
N PRO A 89 33.99 32.68 9.27
CA PRO A 89 33.93 34.09 8.94
C PRO A 89 32.45 34.45 8.78
N PHE A 90 31.96 35.15 9.80
CA PHE A 90 30.73 35.92 9.81
C PHE A 90 30.80 36.92 8.64
N ARG A 91 30.19 36.57 7.50
CA ARG A 91 30.04 37.48 6.37
C ARG A 91 28.80 38.34 6.60
N LEU A 92 29.02 39.55 7.09
CA LEU A 92 28.03 40.64 7.11
C LEU A 92 27.91 41.23 5.70
N ASN A 93 26.65 41.36 5.28
CA ASN A 93 26.08 42.05 4.10
C ASN A 93 26.93 42.15 2.82
#